data_AF-A0AA51U2D3-F1
#
_entry.id   AF-A0AA51U2D3-F1
#
_cell.length_a   1.000
_cell.length_b   1.000
_cell.length_c   1.000
_cell.angle_alpha   90.00
_cell.angle_beta   90.00
_cell.angle_gamma   90.00
#
_symmetry.space_group_name_H-M   'P 1'
#
loop_
_entity.id
_entity.type
_entity.pdbx_description
1 polymer ?
#
loop_
_entity_poly.entity_id
_entity_poly.type
_entity_poly.pdbx_seq_one_letter_code
_entity_poly.pdbx_strand_id
1 'polypeptide(L)' 'MPWRQWMRMAFGALNWPPEVFWGSTLTEFIDAIEGRNEANGGTKPVEPPSEADLDELVRKYG' A
#
# COMPACT_ATOMS: atom_id res chain seq x y z
N MET A 1 -1.40 0.53 9.57
CA MET A 1 -2.32 -0.54 9.11
C MET A 1 -2.77 -1.39 10.30
N PRO A 2 -4.07 -1.43 10.64
CA PRO A 2 -4.62 -2.32 11.67
C PRO A 2 -4.44 -3.80 11.33
N TRP A 3 -4.20 -4.65 12.33
CA TRP A 3 -3.89 -6.09 12.15
C TRP A 3 -4.84 -6.85 11.21
N ARG A 4 -6.15 -6.64 11.36
CA ARG A 4 -7.17 -7.28 10.52
C ARG A 4 -7.06 -6.89 9.04
N GLN A 5 -6.49 -5.73 8.73
CA GLN A 5 -6.29 -5.26 7.37
C GLN A 5 -5.12 -6.01 6.69
N TRP A 6 -4.06 -6.34 7.43
CA TRP A 6 -2.96 -7.18 6.93
C TRP A 6 -3.46 -8.56 6.52
N MET A 7 -4.23 -9.22 7.39
CA MET A 7 -4.83 -10.53 7.10
C MET A 7 -5.80 -10.47 5.90
N ARG A 8 -6.59 -9.40 5.79
CA ARG A 8 -7.49 -9.21 4.64
C ARG A 8 -6.71 -9.08 3.33
N MET A 9 -5.58 -8.38 3.34
CA MET A 9 -4.69 -8.28 2.18
C MET A 9 -4.04 -9.63 1.85
N ALA A 10 -3.50 -10.34 2.85
CA ALA A 10 -2.89 -11.64 2.66
C ALA A 10 -3.87 -12.67 2.06
N PHE A 11 -5.02 -12.87 2.70
CA PHE A 11 -5.95 -13.93 2.33
C PHE A 11 -6.86 -13.56 1.17
N GLY A 12 -7.15 -12.27 1.00
CA GLY A 12 -8.03 -11.80 -0.05
C GLY A 12 -7.28 -11.34 -1.29
N ALA A 13 -6.38 -10.37 -1.12
CA ALA A 13 -5.70 -9.75 -2.27
C ALA A 13 -4.63 -10.69 -2.84
N LEU A 14 -3.78 -11.26 -1.97
CA LEU A 14 -2.69 -12.15 -2.36
C LEU A 14 -3.12 -13.62 -2.49
N ASN A 15 -4.32 -13.98 -2.05
CA ASN A 15 -4.80 -15.37 -1.96
C ASN A 15 -3.81 -16.30 -1.24
N TRP A 16 -3.06 -15.78 -0.27
CA TRP A 16 -2.15 -16.59 0.52
C TRP A 16 -2.93 -17.50 1.45
N PRO A 17 -2.57 -18.77 1.56
CA PRO A 17 -3.10 -19.60 2.61
C PRO A 17 -2.47 -19.18 3.97
N PRO A 18 -3.14 -19.43 5.10
CA PRO A 18 -2.71 -18.93 6.41
C PRO A 18 -1.26 -19.27 6.78
N GLU A 19 -0.80 -20.47 6.43
CA GLU A 19 0.56 -20.94 6.69
C GLU A 19 1.63 -20.06 6.02
N VAL A 20 1.36 -19.54 4.83
CA VAL A 20 2.28 -18.63 4.14
C VAL A 20 2.31 -17.29 4.86
N PHE A 21 1.16 -16.73 5.23
CA PHE A 21 1.10 -15.45 5.96
C PHE A 21 1.81 -15.51 7.32
N TRP A 22 1.65 -16.60 8.07
CA TRP A 22 2.27 -16.75 9.39
C TRP A 22 3.76 -17.12 9.33
N GLY A 23 4.20 -17.74 8.23
CA GLY A 23 5.60 -18.07 7.99
C GLY A 23 6.43 -16.94 7.38
N SER A 24 5.77 -15.97 6.73
CA SER A 24 6.44 -14.84 6.08
C SER A 24 6.89 -13.77 7.05
N THR A 25 8.01 -13.14 6.71
CA THR A 25 8.49 -11.90 7.33
C THR A 25 7.68 -10.69 6.83
N LEU A 26 7.80 -9.57 7.54
CA LEU A 26 7.16 -8.32 7.13
C LEU A 26 7.65 -7.83 5.76
N THR A 27 8.93 -8.02 5.46
CA THR A 27 9.53 -7.64 4.18
C THR A 27 8.92 -8.44 3.04
N GLU A 28 8.90 -9.77 3.15
CA GLU A 28 8.32 -10.65 2.11
C GLU A 28 6.84 -10.34 1.86
N PHE A 29 6.10 -9.96 2.91
CA PHE A 29 4.71 -9.56 2.76
C PHE A 29 4.56 -8.23 2.00
N ILE A 30 5.43 -7.25 2.26
CA ILE A 30 5.42 -5.97 1.54
C ILE A 30 5.81 -6.19 0.08
N ASP A 31 6.88 -6.94 -0.18
CA ASP A 31 7.36 -7.25 -1.53
C ASP A 31 6.26 -7.96 -2.34
N ALA A 32 5.51 -8.87 -1.71
CA ALA A 32 4.38 -9.54 -2.34
C ALA A 32 3.23 -8.57 -2.69
N ILE A 33 2.94 -7.59 -1.81
CA ILE A 33 1.97 -6.53 -2.12
C ILE A 33 2.45 -5.68 -3.28
N GLU A 34 3.72 -5.29 -3.30
CA GLU A 34 4.32 -4.47 -4.35
C GLU A 34 4.27 -5.21 -5.69
N GLY A 35 4.75 -6.46 -5.74
CA GLY A 35 4.68 -7.28 -6.95
C GLY A 35 3.24 -7.50 -7.44
N ARG A 36 2.27 -7.68 -6.52
CA ARG A 36 0.85 -7.71 -6.88
C ARG A 36 0.38 -6.37 -7.46
N ASN A 37 0.76 -5.26 -6.84
CA ASN A 37 0.36 -3.94 -7.32
C ASN A 37 0.94 -3.69 -8.71
N GLU A 38 2.23 -3.95 -8.93
CA GLU A 38 2.87 -3.86 -10.24
C GLU A 38 2.14 -4.70 -11.28
N ALA A 39 1.83 -5.97 -10.98
CA ALA A 39 1.11 -6.86 -11.87
C ALA A 39 -0.31 -6.38 -12.20
N ASN A 40 -0.93 -5.57 -11.33
CA ASN A 40 -2.27 -5.01 -11.52
C ASN A 40 -2.27 -3.54 -11.96
N GLY A 41 -1.13 -3.00 -12.43
CA GLY A 41 -1.01 -1.61 -12.90
C GLY A 41 -1.06 -0.56 -11.77
N GLY A 42 -0.74 -0.98 -10.55
CA GLY A 42 -0.87 -0.24 -9.29
C GLY A 42 0.22 0.79 -9.01
N THR A 43 1.11 1.08 -9.95
CA THR A 43 1.79 2.38 -9.94
C THR A 43 0.77 3.42 -10.38
N LYS A 44 -0.11 3.85 -9.48
CA LYS A 44 -0.70 5.17 -9.64
C LYS A 44 0.49 6.14 -9.55
N PRO A 45 0.83 6.87 -10.62
CA PRO A 45 1.74 7.98 -10.45
C PRO A 45 1.08 8.85 -9.39
N VAL A 46 1.78 9.07 -8.27
CA VAL A 46 1.39 10.12 -7.35
C VAL A 46 1.54 11.39 -8.17
N GLU A 47 0.43 11.91 -8.69
CA GLU A 47 0.46 13.18 -9.39
C GLU A 47 1.03 14.21 -8.40
N PRO A 48 2.03 15.00 -8.82
CA PRO A 48 2.56 16.04 -7.97
C PRO A 48 1.40 16.96 -7.55
N PRO A 49 1.44 17.53 -6.32
CA PRO A 49 0.44 18.48 -5.89
C PRO A 49 0.34 19.64 -6.89
N SER A 50 -0.87 20.12 -7.13
CA SER A 50 -1.05 21.33 -7.94
C SER A 50 -0.51 22.56 -7.21
N GLU A 51 -0.22 23.64 -7.93
CA GLU A 51 0.16 24.92 -7.30
C GLU A 51 -0.91 25.42 -6.31
N ALA A 52 -2.19 25.15 -6.59
CA ALA A 52 -3.29 25.49 -5.68
C ALA A 52 -3.23 24.70 -4.35
N ASP A 53 -2.84 23.43 -4.39
CA ASP A 53 -2.67 22.60 -3.19
C ASP A 53 -1.50 23.11 -2.34
N LEU A 54 -0.42 23.56 -3.00
CA LEU A 54 0.74 24.16 -2.33
C LEU A 54 0.37 25.50 -1.68
N ASP A 55 -0.38 26.36 -2.36
CA ASP A 55 -0.85 27.64 -1.83
C ASP A 55 -1.78 27.46 -0.63
N GLU A 56 -2.66 26.46 -0.65
CA GLU A 56 -3.52 26.15 0.49
C GLU A 56 -2.71 25.68 1.70
N LEU A 57 -1.69 24.83 1.47
CA LEU A 57 -0.80 24.37 2.54
C LEU A 57 0.00 25.52 3.15
N VAL A 58 0.54 26.42 2.33
CA VAL A 58 1.25 27.61 2.80
C VAL A 58 0.32 28.51 3.62
N ARG A 59 -0.93 28.72 3.18
CA ARG A 59 -1.89 29.53 3.94
C ARG A 59 -2.25 28.90 5.30
N LYS A 60 -2.29 27.56 5.37
CA LYS A 60 -2.74 26.83 6.56
C LYS A 60 -1.63 26.63 7.61
N TYR A 61 -0.37 26.57 7.17
CA TYR A 61 0.77 26.22 8.04
C TYR A 61 1.95 27.21 7.98
N GLY A 62 1.89 28.21 7.09
CA GLY A 62 2.88 29.29 6.98
C GLY A 62 2.62 30.46 7.93
#